data_AF-A0A2K5RU78-F1
#
_entry.id   AF-A0A2K5RU78-F1
#
_cell.length_a   1.000
_cell.length_b   1.000
_cell.length_c   1.000
_cell.angle_alpha   90.00
_cell.angle_beta   90.00
_cell.angle_gamma   90.00
#
_symmetry.space_group_name_H-M   'P 1'
#
loop_
_entity.id
_entity.type
_entity.pdbx_description
1 polymer ?
#
loop_
_entity_poly.entity_id
_entity_poly.type
_entity_poly.pdbx_seq_one_letter_code
_entity_poly.pdbx_strand_id
1 'polypeptide(L)'
;MGKFMKPGKVVLVLAGRYSGRKAVIMNVDDGTSDRPCSLIAAMCKKKIANRSKIKSFMKVYNYNHLMPTRYSVDILLDKTVVNKDVFRDPALKCKAKVKFEERYKIGKNKWFFQKLRF
;
A
#
# COMPACT_ATOMS: atom_id res chain seq x y z
N MET A 1 16.30 20.17 -2.01
CA MET A 1 16.30 18.70 -1.87
C MET A 1 14.84 18.21 -1.92
N GLY A 2 14.45 17.37 -2.88
CA GLY A 2 13.03 17.06 -3.14
C GLY A 2 12.45 16.00 -2.20
N LYS A 3 11.19 16.17 -1.76
CA LYS A 3 10.46 15.14 -0.98
C LYS A 3 10.35 13.84 -1.78
N PHE A 4 10.89 12.74 -1.26
CA PHE A 4 10.89 11.41 -1.92
C PHE A 4 9.72 10.53 -1.48
N MET A 5 9.15 10.80 -0.30
CA MET A 5 7.89 10.20 0.16
C MET A 5 6.72 10.93 -0.49
N LYS A 6 6.29 10.43 -1.65
CA LYS A 6 5.19 10.99 -2.44
C LYS A 6 4.13 9.92 -2.67
N PRO A 7 2.86 10.30 -2.92
CA PRO A 7 1.84 9.38 -3.38
C PRO A 7 2.32 8.56 -4.59
N GLY A 8 1.98 7.27 -4.62
CA GLY A 8 2.40 6.31 -5.65
C GLY A 8 3.80 5.71 -5.43
N LYS A 9 4.57 6.17 -4.42
CA LYS A 9 5.86 5.55 -4.06
C LYS A 9 5.66 4.30 -3.21
N VAL A 10 6.54 3.33 -3.41
CA VAL A 10 6.56 2.09 -2.64
C VAL A 10 7.46 2.27 -1.41
N VAL A 11 6.99 1.75 -0.28
CA VAL A 11 7.69 1.74 1.00
C VAL A 11 7.66 0.35 1.61
N LEU A 12 8.65 0.03 2.44
CA LEU A 12 8.65 -1.18 3.27
C LEU A 12 8.22 -0.82 4.68
N VAL A 13 7.34 -1.61 5.28
CA VAL A 13 6.95 -1.45 6.68
C VAL A 13 8.01 -2.11 7.57
N LEU A 14 8.57 -1.35 8.50
CA LEU A 14 9.60 -1.80 9.42
C LEU A 14 9.01 -2.43 10.69
N ALA A 15 7.92 -1.87 11.21
CA ALA A 15 7.39 -2.24 12.53
C ALA A 15 5.87 -2.53 12.54
N GLY A 16 5.45 -3.35 13.52
CA GLY A 16 4.05 -3.71 13.77
C GLY A 16 3.57 -4.95 12.99
N ARG A 17 2.24 -5.19 13.02
CA ARG A 17 1.60 -6.40 12.45
C ARG A 17 1.95 -6.69 10.98
N TYR A 18 2.29 -5.65 10.21
CA TYR A 18 2.60 -5.75 8.78
C TYR A 18 4.08 -5.50 8.47
N SER A 19 4.98 -5.66 9.44
CA SER A 19 6.43 -5.57 9.21
C SER A 19 6.90 -6.53 8.12
N GLY A 20 7.94 -6.12 7.40
CA GLY A 20 8.53 -6.86 6.26
C GLY A 20 7.63 -6.86 5.01
N ARG A 21 6.52 -6.13 5.02
CA ARG A 21 5.61 -6.03 3.87
C ARG A 21 5.83 -4.74 3.08
N LYS A 22 5.67 -4.84 1.76
CA LYS A 22 5.72 -3.70 0.81
C LYS A 22 4.37 -3.01 0.79
N ALA A 23 4.33 -1.68 0.74
CA ALA A 23 3.10 -0.89 0.69
C ALA A 23 3.26 0.29 -0.27
N VAL A 24 2.14 0.85 -0.74
CA VAL A 24 2.14 2.07 -1.56
C VAL A 24 1.62 3.24 -0.73
N ILE A 25 2.28 4.39 -0.86
CA ILE A 25 1.82 5.64 -0.27
C ILE A 25 0.63 6.14 -1.09
N MET A 26 -0.53 6.30 -0.44
CA MET A 26 -1.69 6.87 -1.11
C MET A 26 -1.85 8.37 -0.81
N ASN A 27 -1.67 8.76 0.44
CA ASN A 27 -1.70 10.17 0.84
C ASN A 27 -0.58 10.49 1.83
N VAL A 28 -0.07 11.71 1.71
CA VAL A 28 0.99 12.32 2.51
C VAL A 28 0.35 13.57 3.09
N ASP A 29 0.13 13.60 4.40
CA ASP A 29 -0.28 14.84 5.07
C ASP A 29 0.98 15.52 5.59
N ASP A 30 1.07 16.83 5.37
CA ASP A 30 2.27 17.63 5.67
C ASP A 30 2.27 18.22 7.10
N GLY A 31 1.33 17.78 7.96
CA GLY A 31 1.32 18.14 9.38
C GLY A 31 0.09 18.94 9.76
N THR A 32 -0.92 18.22 10.25
CA THR A 32 -1.86 18.74 11.25
C THR A 32 -1.86 17.71 12.38
N SER A 33 -1.99 18.19 13.62
CA SER A 33 -1.71 17.53 14.91
C SER A 33 -2.30 16.12 15.15
N ASP A 34 -3.12 15.59 14.24
CA ASP A 34 -3.65 14.24 14.30
C ASP A 34 -3.08 13.34 13.17
N ARG A 35 -1.88 12.83 13.46
CA ARG A 35 -1.23 11.62 12.94
C ARG A 35 -1.55 11.24 11.48
N PRO A 36 -0.70 11.64 10.52
CA PRO A 36 -1.00 11.37 9.13
C PRO A 36 -0.31 10.17 8.49
N CYS A 37 -1.01 9.64 7.48
CA CYS A 37 -0.58 8.91 6.26
C CYS A 37 -1.18 7.51 6.10
N SER A 38 -2.22 7.42 5.26
CA SER A 38 -2.89 6.17 4.85
C SER A 38 -2.05 5.39 3.83
N LEU A 39 -1.57 4.22 4.22
CA LEU A 39 -0.88 3.27 3.35
C LEU A 39 -1.76 2.05 3.10
N ILE A 40 -1.85 1.61 1.83
CA ILE A 40 -2.41 0.30 1.50
C ILE A 40 -1.46 -0.52 0.63
N ALA A 41 -1.33 -1.78 1.03
CA ALA A 41 -1.46 -3.01 0.23
C ALA A 41 -0.27 -3.93 0.39
N ALA A 42 -0.44 -5.02 1.15
CA ALA A 42 0.52 -6.12 1.09
C ALA A 42 -0.07 -7.50 1.38
N MET A 43 0.47 -8.48 0.66
CA MET A 43 -0.07 -9.83 0.51
C MET A 43 0.23 -10.82 1.64
N CYS A 44 -0.61 -11.86 1.72
CA CYS A 44 -0.41 -13.12 2.46
C CYS A 44 -0.56 -14.30 1.47
N LYS A 45 0.04 -15.48 1.75
CA LYS A 45 0.00 -16.67 0.86
C LYS A 45 -1.29 -17.48 1.02
N LYS A 46 -1.83 -18.08 -0.06
CA LYS A 46 -2.60 -19.37 -0.11
C LYS A 46 -2.75 -19.88 -1.57
N LYS A 47 -2.94 -21.20 -1.79
CA LYS A 47 -2.89 -22.09 -3.02
C LYS A 47 -3.35 -21.51 -4.39
N ILE A 48 -2.83 -21.98 -5.53
CA ILE A 48 -2.83 -21.34 -6.89
C ILE A 48 -4.04 -20.44 -7.27
N ALA A 49 -5.31 -20.90 -7.23
CA ALA A 49 -6.48 -20.02 -7.48
C ALA A 49 -6.73 -19.00 -6.35
N ASN A 50 -6.38 -19.36 -5.12
CA ASN A 50 -6.25 -18.48 -3.96
C ASN A 50 -4.90 -17.71 -3.92
N ARG A 51 -3.91 -17.98 -4.80
CA ARG A 51 -2.60 -17.28 -4.85
C ARG A 51 -2.72 -15.95 -5.57
N SER A 52 -3.62 -15.85 -6.53
CA SER A 52 -3.93 -14.60 -7.23
C SER A 52 -4.78 -13.65 -6.38
N LYS A 53 -5.38 -14.14 -5.28
CA LYS A 53 -6.15 -13.31 -4.35
C LYS A 53 -5.21 -12.47 -3.49
N ILE A 54 -5.22 -11.17 -3.72
CA ILE A 54 -4.38 -10.22 -2.99
C ILE A 54 -5.14 -9.80 -1.74
N LYS A 55 -4.56 -10.06 -0.56
CA LYS A 55 -5.05 -9.45 0.68
C LYS A 55 -4.45 -8.06 0.78
N SER A 56 -5.27 -7.01 0.65
CA SER A 56 -4.87 -5.63 0.93
C SER A 56 -5.15 -5.29 2.41
N PHE A 57 -4.49 -4.26 2.92
CA PHE A 57 -4.78 -3.67 4.23
C PHE A 57 -4.65 -2.16 4.10
N MET A 58 -5.43 -1.38 4.85
CA MET A 58 -5.24 0.06 4.97
C MET A 58 -4.86 0.42 6.38
N LYS A 59 -3.74 1.13 6.54
CA LYS A 59 -3.27 1.53 7.86
C LYS A 59 -2.52 2.85 7.78
N VAL A 60 -2.74 3.68 8.80
CA VAL A 60 -1.95 4.89 9.02
C VAL A 60 -0.61 4.53 9.68
N TYR A 61 0.49 5.05 9.16
CA TYR A 61 1.83 4.85 9.70
C TYR A 61 2.58 6.15 9.87
N ASN A 62 3.39 6.22 10.94
CA ASN A 62 4.43 7.23 11.09
C ASN A 62 5.57 6.93 10.08
N TYR A 63 6.17 7.98 9.50
CA TYR A 63 7.32 7.89 8.60
C TYR A 63 8.49 7.10 9.17
N ASN A 64 8.76 7.20 10.47
CA ASN A 64 9.86 6.46 11.11
C ASN A 64 9.70 4.93 11.01
N HIS A 65 8.48 4.44 10.81
CA HIS A 65 8.18 3.01 10.69
C HIS A 65 8.21 2.52 9.24
N LEU A 66 8.65 3.37 8.31
CA LEU A 66 8.68 3.11 6.88
C LEU A 66 10.10 3.27 6.35
N MET A 67 10.51 2.32 5.53
CA MET A 67 11.72 2.44 4.73
C MET A 67 11.33 2.85 3.30
N PRO A 68 11.81 4.00 2.79
CA PRO A 68 11.57 4.42 1.42
C PRO A 68 12.26 3.48 0.44
N THR A 69 11.63 3.23 -0.70
CA THR A 69 12.24 2.46 -1.80
C THR A 69 12.24 3.28 -3.09
N ARG A 70 13.11 2.91 -4.05
CA ARG A 70 13.18 3.56 -5.37
C ARG A 70 11.91 3.37 -6.19
N TYR A 71 11.20 2.27 -5.98
CA TYR A 71 10.09 1.84 -6.84
C TYR A 71 8.86 2.73 -6.69
N SER A 72 8.18 2.96 -7.81
CA SER A 72 6.83 3.53 -7.87
C SER A 72 5.85 2.53 -8.44
N VAL A 73 4.59 2.73 -8.11
CA VAL A 73 3.47 1.95 -8.62
C VAL A 73 2.38 2.94 -9.02
N ASP A 74 2.21 3.12 -10.33
CA ASP A 74 1.32 4.14 -10.89
C ASP A 74 -0.13 3.66 -10.87
N ILE A 75 -0.74 3.51 -9.71
CA ILE A 75 -2.18 3.20 -9.61
C ILE A 75 -2.93 4.53 -9.59
N LEU A 76 -3.75 4.78 -10.61
CA LEU A 76 -4.82 5.77 -10.51
C LEU A 76 -5.81 5.27 -9.45
N LEU A 77 -5.58 5.71 -8.21
CA LEU A 77 -6.54 5.63 -7.14
C LEU A 77 -7.23 6.98 -7.12
N ASP A 78 -8.53 6.99 -7.39
CA ASP A 78 -9.32 8.21 -7.35
C ASP A 78 -9.13 8.85 -5.98
N LYS A 79 -8.83 10.15 -5.94
CA LYS A 79 -8.55 10.89 -4.69
C LYS A 79 -9.69 10.74 -3.66
N THR A 80 -10.90 10.46 -4.13
CA THR A 80 -12.10 10.15 -3.35
C THR A 80 -11.98 8.87 -2.51
N VAL A 81 -11.16 7.89 -2.92
CA VAL A 81 -10.92 6.62 -2.20
C VAL A 81 -9.88 6.78 -1.08
N VAL A 82 -9.23 7.93 -0.96
CA VAL A 82 -8.05 8.11 -0.09
C VAL A 82 -8.33 9.00 1.14
N ASN A 83 -9.60 9.34 1.40
CA ASN A 83 -9.95 10.22 2.52
C ASN A 83 -9.76 9.53 3.90
N LYS A 84 -9.56 10.32 4.98
CA LYS A 84 -9.39 9.81 6.35
C LYS A 84 -10.60 8.98 6.83
N ASP A 85 -11.76 9.22 6.25
CA ASP A 85 -13.01 8.52 6.60
C ASP A 85 -13.13 7.14 5.95
N VAL A 86 -12.33 6.86 4.92
CA VAL A 86 -12.35 5.59 4.16
C VAL A 86 -11.91 4.39 5.01
N PHE A 87 -11.29 4.63 6.16
CA PHE A 87 -10.96 3.56 7.11
C PHE A 87 -12.19 2.87 7.69
N ARG A 88 -13.31 3.60 7.78
CA ARG A 88 -14.59 3.14 8.33
C ARG A 88 -15.32 2.23 7.34
N ASP A 89 -15.30 2.56 6.05
CA ASP A 89 -16.09 1.84 5.03
C ASP A 89 -15.38 0.61 4.44
N PRO A 90 -15.92 -0.61 4.60
CA PRO A 90 -15.34 -1.82 4.03
C PRO A 90 -15.41 -1.88 2.49
N ALA A 91 -16.39 -1.22 1.88
CA ALA A 91 -16.58 -1.23 0.42
C ALA A 91 -15.39 -0.62 -0.34
N LEU A 92 -14.77 0.43 0.21
CA LEU A 92 -13.63 1.10 -0.41
C LEU A 92 -12.34 0.28 -0.32
N LYS A 93 -12.18 -0.54 0.73
CA LYS A 93 -11.08 -1.52 0.84
C LYS A 93 -11.16 -2.60 -0.26
N CYS A 94 -12.38 -2.96 -0.67
CA CYS A 94 -12.61 -3.91 -1.76
C CYS A 94 -12.21 -3.33 -3.14
N LYS A 95 -12.46 -2.04 -3.40
CA LYS A 95 -12.10 -1.42 -4.69
C LYS A 95 -10.59 -1.42 -4.96
N ALA A 96 -9.79 -1.09 -3.94
CA ALA A 96 -8.33 -1.11 -4.07
C ALA A 96 -7.81 -2.53 -4.36
N LYS A 97 -8.39 -3.55 -3.72
CA LYS A 97 -8.01 -4.96 -3.90
C LYS A 97 -8.11 -5.40 -5.37
N VAL A 98 -9.22 -5.08 -6.03
CA VAL A 98 -9.46 -5.47 -7.43
C VAL A 98 -8.36 -4.92 -8.35
N LYS A 99 -8.02 -3.63 -8.22
CA LYS A 99 -6.95 -2.98 -9.01
C LYS A 99 -5.58 -3.64 -8.84
N PHE A 100 -5.25 -4.12 -7.63
CA PHE A 100 -4.00 -4.84 -7.39
C PHE A 100 -4.02 -6.26 -7.99
N GLU A 101 -5.16 -6.97 -7.90
CA GLU A 101 -5.30 -8.32 -8.48
C GLU A 101 -5.17 -8.30 -10.00
N GLU A 102 -5.74 -7.30 -10.67
CA GLU A 102 -5.58 -7.08 -12.12
C GLU A 102 -4.10 -6.90 -12.50
N ARG A 103 -3.37 -6.03 -11.78
CA ARG A 103 -1.93 -5.81 -12.05
C ARG A 103 -1.07 -7.04 -11.84
N TYR A 104 -1.40 -7.84 -10.83
CA TYR A 104 -0.69 -9.08 -10.56
C TYR A 104 -0.89 -10.08 -11.69
N LYS A 105 -2.10 -10.20 -12.23
CA LYS A 105 -2.39 -11.04 -13.40
C LYS A 105 -1.66 -10.57 -14.65
N ILE A 106 -1.56 -9.25 -14.86
CA ILE A 106 -0.82 -8.64 -15.98
C ILE A 106 0.70 -8.83 -15.81
N GLY A 107 1.20 -9.12 -14.60
CA GLY A 107 2.63 -9.30 -14.35
C GLY A 107 3.44 -8.00 -14.28
N LYS A 108 2.77 -6.85 -14.14
CA LYS A 108 3.41 -5.55 -13.90
C LYS A 108 3.90 -5.46 -12.45
N ASN A 109 4.92 -4.63 -12.20
CA ASN A 109 5.50 -4.42 -10.87
C ASN A 109 5.89 -5.73 -10.14
N LYS A 110 6.58 -6.65 -10.83
CA LYS A 110 6.98 -7.97 -10.31
C LYS A 110 7.60 -7.91 -8.91
N TRP A 111 8.50 -6.97 -8.69
CA TRP A 111 9.14 -6.80 -7.38
C TRP A 111 8.13 -6.48 -6.28
N PHE A 112 7.14 -5.62 -6.53
CA PHE A 112 6.12 -5.28 -5.53
C PHE A 112 5.33 -6.50 -5.07
N PHE A 113 5.00 -7.40 -6.00
CA PHE A 113 4.23 -8.61 -5.72
C PHE A 113 5.08 -9.79 -5.25
N GLN A 114 6.40 -9.75 -5.42
CA GLN A 114 7.32 -10.76 -4.91
C GLN A 114 7.52 -10.60 -3.40
N LYS A 115 7.36 -11.71 -2.66
CA LYS A 115 7.58 -11.73 -1.21
C LYS A 115 9.03 -11.39 -0.89
N LEU A 116 9.25 -10.44 0.02
CA LEU A 116 10.57 -10.17 0.59
C LEU A 116 11.00 -11.38 1.43
N ARG A 117 12.26 -11.80 1.29
CA ARG A 117 12.90 -12.78 2.18
C ARG A 117 13.75 -12.00 3.15
N PHE A 118 13.55 -12.27 4.43
CA PHE A 118 14.27 -11.74 5.58
C PHE A 118 14.58 -12.93 6.47
#